data_AF-A0AAX2S0H6-F1
#
_entry.id   AF-A0AAX2S0H6-F1
#
_cell.length_a   1.000
_cell.length_b   1.000
_cell.length_c   1.000
_cell.angle_alpha   90.00
_cell.angle_beta   90.00
_cell.angle_gamma   90.00
#
_symmetry.space_group_name_H-M   'P 1'
#
loop_
_entity.id
_entity.type
_entity.pdbx_description
1 polymer ?
#
loop_
_entity_poly.entity_id
_entity_poly.type
_entity_poly.pdbx_seq_one_letter_code
_entity_poly.pdbx_strand_id
1 'polypeptide(L)'
;MNIMLKPRSVMIILASVFATITHVQANTLPEQCQKLFKETENLIAEAEKQPGTHVQLAKIKSKLKQSKQQILAMEHDIQIKSCDIGLAKLHTK
;
A
#
# COMPACT_ATOMS: atom_id res chain seq x y z
N MET A 1 29.54 9.42 62.42
CA MET A 1 30.27 8.27 61.84
C MET A 1 29.60 7.93 60.53
N ASN A 2 30.18 8.36 59.41
CA ASN A 2 29.61 8.15 58.08
C ASN A 2 30.30 6.94 57.46
N ILE A 3 29.54 5.88 57.19
CA ILE A 3 30.03 4.71 56.46
C ILE A 3 29.96 5.05 54.98
N MET A 4 31.13 5.27 54.40
CA MET A 4 31.34 5.54 52.99
C MET A 4 31.40 4.20 52.23
N LEU A 5 30.29 3.83 51.57
CA LEU A 5 30.26 2.70 50.65
C LEU A 5 30.53 3.23 49.24
N LYS A 6 31.71 2.95 48.69
CA LYS A 6 32.08 3.24 47.29
C LYS A 6 31.43 2.18 46.37
N PRO A 7 30.51 2.52 45.45
CA PRO A 7 30.18 1.63 44.36
C PRO A 7 31.31 1.68 43.33
N ARG A 8 32.03 0.55 43.21
CA ARG A 8 33.00 0.33 42.15
C ARG A 8 32.23 0.24 40.84
N SER A 9 32.45 1.21 39.95
CA SER A 9 31.82 1.32 38.63
C SER A 9 31.95 0.03 37.84
N VAL A 10 30.83 -0.69 37.68
CA VAL A 10 30.69 -1.75 36.68
C VAL A 10 29.93 -1.13 35.51
N MET A 11 30.69 -0.59 34.56
CA MET A 11 30.16 -0.04 33.31
C MET A 11 29.83 -1.22 32.39
N ILE A 12 28.61 -1.75 32.51
CA ILE A 12 28.07 -2.74 31.57
C ILE A 12 27.69 -1.98 30.30
N ILE A 13 28.60 -1.95 29.33
CA ILE A 13 28.31 -1.44 27.98
C ILE A 13 27.52 -2.55 27.26
N LEU A 14 26.20 -2.55 27.45
CA LEU A 14 25.28 -3.37 26.66
C LEU A 14 25.15 -2.70 25.29
N ALA A 15 26.07 -3.01 24.37
CA ALA A 15 25.94 -2.59 22.98
C ALA A 15 24.80 -3.39 22.34
N SER A 16 23.55 -2.91 22.48
CA SER A 16 22.44 -3.42 21.70
C SER A 16 22.66 -3.02 20.25
N VAL A 17 23.20 -3.93 19.45
CA VAL A 17 23.19 -3.80 18.00
C VAL A 17 21.73 -3.98 17.58
N PHE A 18 20.98 -2.86 17.52
CA PHE A 18 19.73 -2.83 16.78
C PHE A 18 20.09 -2.99 15.30
N ALA A 19 20.10 -4.23 14.83
CA ALA A 19 20.07 -4.50 13.40
C ALA A 19 18.75 -3.93 12.88
N THR A 20 18.81 -2.77 12.22
CA THR A 20 17.71 -2.26 11.42
C THR A 20 17.53 -3.25 10.26
N ILE A 21 16.58 -4.16 10.42
CA ILE A 21 16.08 -4.97 9.31
C ILE A 21 15.37 -3.99 8.40
N THR A 22 16.09 -3.45 7.42
CA THR A 22 15.47 -2.81 6.27
C THR A 22 14.81 -3.93 5.49
N HIS A 23 13.54 -4.19 5.79
CA HIS A 23 12.69 -5.02 4.96
C HIS A 23 12.55 -4.28 3.62
N VAL A 24 13.44 -4.57 2.68
CA VAL A 24 13.25 -4.24 1.27
C VAL A 24 12.15 -5.18 0.80
N GLN A 25 10.91 -4.92 1.25
CA GLN A 25 9.74 -5.37 0.53
C GLN A 25 9.89 -4.66 -0.81
N ALA A 26 10.20 -5.42 -1.86
CA ALA A 26 9.83 -4.95 -3.18
C ALA A 26 8.37 -4.48 -3.03
N ASN A 27 8.09 -3.19 -3.27
CA ASN A 27 6.75 -2.59 -3.19
C ASN A 27 5.88 -3.20 -4.31
N THR A 28 5.67 -4.50 -4.25
CA THR A 28 4.82 -5.24 -5.16
C THR A 28 3.41 -4.89 -4.75
N LEU A 29 2.71 -4.21 -5.65
CA LEU A 29 1.31 -3.90 -5.49
C LEU A 29 0.54 -5.17 -5.06
N PRO A 30 -0.28 -5.14 -4.00
CA PRO A 30 -1.01 -6.31 -3.52
C PRO A 30 -1.83 -6.98 -4.63
N GLU A 31 -1.99 -8.30 -4.56
CA GLU A 31 -2.72 -9.08 -5.57
C GLU A 31 -4.15 -8.57 -5.77
N GLN A 32 -4.82 -8.18 -4.69
CA GLN A 32 -6.17 -7.64 -4.70
C GLN A 32 -6.26 -6.37 -5.55
N CYS A 33 -5.26 -5.50 -5.45
CA CYS A 33 -5.16 -4.30 -6.26
C CYS A 33 -4.84 -4.62 -7.72
N GLN A 34 -3.96 -5.58 -7.98
CA GLN A 34 -3.69 -6.04 -9.35
C GLN A 34 -4.97 -6.56 -10.02
N LYS A 35 -5.75 -7.37 -9.30
CA LYS A 35 -7.02 -7.90 -9.77
C LYS A 35 -8.04 -6.78 -10.03
N LEU A 36 -8.23 -5.87 -9.07
CA LEU A 36 -9.16 -4.75 -9.21
C LEU A 36 -8.86 -3.90 -10.44
N PHE A 37 -7.61 -3.49 -10.60
CA PHE A 37 -7.22 -2.63 -11.72
C PHE A 37 -7.36 -3.36 -13.05
N LYS A 38 -6.95 -4.63 -13.13
CA LYS A 38 -7.10 -5.43 -14.36
C LYS A 38 -8.55 -5.57 -14.78
N GLU A 39 -9.45 -5.90 -13.85
CA GLU A 39 -10.88 -6.04 -14.16
C GLU A 39 -11.49 -4.69 -14.58
N THR A 40 -11.09 -3.60 -13.93
CA THR A 40 -11.54 -2.25 -14.33
C THR A 40 -11.02 -1.88 -15.71
N GLU A 41 -9.76 -2.18 -16.02
CA GLU A 41 -9.15 -1.94 -17.34
C GLU A 41 -9.87 -2.75 -18.44
N ASN A 42 -10.27 -3.99 -18.15
CA ASN A 42 -11.07 -4.80 -19.07
C ASN A 42 -12.45 -4.16 -19.35
N LEU A 43 -13.16 -3.70 -18.31
CA LEU A 43 -14.45 -3.02 -18.48
C LEU A 43 -14.31 -1.73 -19.29
N ILE A 44 -13.23 -0.98 -19.08
CA ILE A 44 -12.90 0.20 -19.88
C ILE A 44 -12.69 -0.23 -21.34
N ALA A 45 -11.92 -1.28 -21.61
CA ALA A 45 -11.67 -1.76 -22.96
C ALA A 45 -12.95 -2.23 -23.68
N GLU A 46 -13.92 -2.79 -22.95
CA GLU A 46 -15.25 -3.10 -23.49
C GLU A 46 -16.06 -1.84 -23.79
N ALA A 47 -16.03 -0.86 -22.88
CA ALA A 47 -16.71 0.42 -23.07
C ALA A 47 -16.09 1.27 -24.20
N GLU A 48 -14.80 1.11 -24.51
CA GLU A 48 -14.17 1.76 -25.68
C GLU A 48 -14.79 1.36 -27.01
N LYS A 49 -15.30 0.12 -27.09
CA LYS A 49 -15.91 -0.42 -28.31
C LYS A 49 -17.32 0.12 -28.52
N GLN A 50 -17.92 0.74 -27.51
CA GLN A 50 -19.29 1.26 -27.58
C GLN A 50 -19.28 2.66 -28.21
N PRO A 51 -20.19 2.93 -29.18
CA PRO A 51 -20.29 4.25 -29.79
C PRO A 51 -20.78 5.29 -28.76
N GLY A 52 -20.23 6.50 -28.84
CA GLY A 52 -20.63 7.63 -27.98
C GLY A 52 -20.03 7.62 -26.56
N THR A 53 -19.20 6.63 -26.21
CA THR A 53 -18.66 6.48 -24.84
C THR A 53 -17.28 7.12 -24.65
N HIS A 54 -16.55 7.41 -25.75
CA HIS A 54 -15.14 7.82 -25.72
C HIS A 54 -14.86 9.06 -24.85
N VAL A 55 -15.74 10.07 -24.87
CA VAL A 55 -15.59 11.31 -24.08
C VAL A 55 -15.62 11.02 -22.59
N GLN A 56 -16.59 10.23 -22.14
CA GLN A 56 -16.72 9.86 -20.73
C GLN A 56 -15.59 8.92 -20.30
N LEU A 57 -15.12 8.08 -21.22
CA LEU A 57 -14.09 7.11 -20.93
C LEU A 57 -12.72 7.72 -20.69
N ALA A 58 -12.37 8.80 -21.40
CA ALA A 58 -11.15 9.55 -21.13
C ALA A 58 -11.08 10.03 -19.67
N LYS A 59 -12.21 10.53 -19.14
CA LYS A 59 -12.33 10.95 -17.74
C LYS A 59 -12.20 9.78 -16.78
N ILE A 60 -12.78 8.63 -17.10
CA ILE A 60 -12.67 7.40 -16.30
C ILE A 60 -11.22 6.92 -16.24
N LYS A 61 -10.53 6.84 -17.39
CA LYS A 61 -9.11 6.47 -17.47
C LYS A 61 -8.23 7.40 -16.62
N SER A 62 -8.47 8.71 -16.69
CA SER A 62 -7.74 9.68 -15.86
C SER A 62 -7.94 9.45 -14.36
N LYS A 63 -9.19 9.19 -13.93
CA LYS A 63 -9.51 8.90 -12.53
C LYS A 63 -8.91 7.57 -12.06
N LEU A 64 -8.92 6.54 -12.91
CA LEU A 64 -8.31 5.25 -12.62
C LEU A 64 -6.80 5.40 -12.40
N LYS A 65 -6.12 6.15 -13.27
CA LYS A 65 -4.68 6.46 -13.14
C LYS A 65 -4.39 7.18 -11.82
N GLN A 66 -5.18 8.21 -11.49
CA GLN A 66 -5.04 8.93 -10.23
C GLN A 66 -5.25 8.02 -9.02
N SER A 67 -6.30 7.20 -9.03
CA SER A 67 -6.59 6.25 -7.96
C SER A 67 -5.46 5.24 -7.75
N LYS A 68 -4.86 4.73 -8.84
CA LYS A 68 -3.70 3.84 -8.77
C LYS A 68 -2.51 4.51 -8.09
N GLN A 69 -2.22 5.76 -8.45
CA GLN A 69 -1.13 6.53 -7.82
C GLN A 69 -1.40 6.79 -6.33
N GLN A 70 -2.65 7.11 -5.96
CA GLN A 70 -3.04 7.30 -4.57
C GLN A 70 -2.88 6.02 -3.76
N ILE A 71 -3.34 4.88 -4.29
CA ILE A 71 -3.21 3.58 -3.62
C ILE A 71 -1.74 3.23 -3.40
N LEU A 72 -0.89 3.42 -4.42
CA LEU A 72 0.55 3.16 -4.29
C LEU A 72 1.26 4.03 -3.24
N ALA A 73 0.66 5.16 -2.85
CA ALA A 73 1.18 6.06 -1.83
C ALA A 73 0.65 5.75 -0.41
N MET A 74 -0.23 4.76 -0.25
CA MET A 74 -0.76 4.34 1.05
C MET A 74 0.05 3.18 1.66
N GLU A 75 -0.11 2.97 2.96
CA GLU A 75 0.41 1.81 3.68
C GLU A 75 -0.16 0.49 3.11
N HIS A 76 0.65 -0.56 3.07
CA HIS A 76 0.33 -1.83 2.41
C HIS A 76 -1.00 -2.45 2.86
N ASP A 77 -1.28 -2.48 4.16
CA ASP A 77 -2.55 -3.00 4.70
C ASP A 77 -3.76 -2.15 4.27
N ILE A 78 -3.56 -0.84 4.11
CA ILE A 78 -4.58 0.07 3.58
C ILE A 78 -4.79 -0.18 2.10
N GLN A 79 -3.72 -0.45 1.33
CA GLN A 79 -3.84 -0.83 -0.08
C GLN A 79 -4.73 -2.08 -0.23
N ILE A 80 -4.42 -3.14 0.53
CA ILE A 80 -5.21 -4.37 0.57
C ILE A 80 -6.69 -4.06 0.83
N LYS A 81 -6.97 -3.37 1.94
CA LYS A 81 -8.35 -3.06 2.34
C LYS A 81 -9.09 -2.21 1.31
N SER A 82 -8.44 -1.21 0.73
CA SER A 82 -9.04 -0.37 -0.30
C SER A 82 -9.38 -1.17 -1.55
N CYS A 83 -8.50 -2.08 -1.96
CA CYS A 83 -8.70 -2.90 -3.15
C CYS A 83 -9.75 -4.00 -2.94
N ASP A 84 -9.83 -4.59 -1.74
CA ASP A 84 -10.91 -5.52 -1.38
C ASP A 84 -12.28 -4.86 -1.42
N ILE A 85 -12.41 -3.66 -0.85
CA ILE A 85 -13.66 -2.88 -0.94
C ILE A 85 -14.00 -2.57 -2.41
N GLY A 86 -12.99 -2.21 -3.20
CA GLY A 86 -13.16 -1.96 -4.63
C GLY A 86 -13.66 -3.19 -5.38
N LEU A 87 -13.05 -4.35 -5.15
CA LEU A 87 -13.46 -5.63 -5.76
C LEU A 87 -14.89 -6.01 -5.36
N ALA A 88 -15.21 -5.94 -4.07
CA ALA A 88 -16.54 -6.24 -3.59
C ALA A 88 -17.59 -5.36 -4.29
N LYS A 89 -17.36 -4.04 -4.37
CA LYS A 89 -18.26 -3.12 -5.08
C LYS A 89 -18.36 -3.40 -6.58
N LEU A 90 -17.25 -3.76 -7.21
CA LEU A 90 -17.23 -4.09 -8.65
C LEU A 90 -18.08 -5.32 -8.97
N HIS A 91 -18.14 -6.28 -8.04
CA HIS A 91 -18.89 -7.53 -8.19
C HIS A 91 -20.32 -7.46 -7.66
N THR A 92 -20.68 -6.43 -6.90
CA THR A 92 -22.04 -6.24 -6.36
C THR A 92 -22.97 -5.62 -7.42
N LYS A 93 -22.97 -6.16 -8.65
CA LYS A 93 -23.87 -5.71 -9.73
C LYS A 93 -25.32 -5.68 -9.30
#